data_AF-A0A2W1LZK0-F1
#
_entry.id   AF-A0A2W1LZK0-F1
#
_cell.length_a   1.000
_cell.length_b   1.000
_cell.length_c   1.000
_cell.angle_alpha   90.00
_cell.angle_beta   90.00
_cell.angle_gamma   90.00
#
_symmetry.space_group_name_H-M   'P 1'
#
loop_
_entity.id
_entity.type
_entity.pdbx_description
1 polymer ?
#
loop_
_entity_poly.entity_id
_entity_poly.type
_entity_poly.pdbx_seq_one_letter_code
_entity_poly.pdbx_strand_id
1 'polypeptide(L)'
;MDIVKEMTHGPYIRYELGLQNLVGEAYRCESLRRARTIYRSIFEPEDNVIFIHRTSYYRCDRQAGKVRLKRFFRARLPQVRSRILPYEFDELDEDLCTREWSVEVKAKEIRVPYLLEAIENTDFMRKPASGGRIYLYNQTKDILFHMYDDRGCDVFSSDKNSLLPLYHLHRKWILDYNRYEIDGFLGKGLAGIIETGEEQKNRRKYNDRKAADLGINLRRANICHITHYFKIPSIHADKFEEEISLTSFTVQRILSTDDQVTFTAAKTEALALIDYQTHLMSMYGKKYGSYNGWSIL
;
A
#
# COMPACT_ATOMS: atom_id res chain seq x y z
N MET A 1 -25.76 0.75 -7.76
CA MET A 1 -24.70 1.47 -7.03
C MET A 1 -23.41 0.67 -7.12
N ASP A 2 -22.31 1.27 -7.55
CA ASP A 2 -21.00 0.61 -7.64
C ASP A 2 -20.16 1.01 -6.44
N ILE A 3 -20.29 0.22 -5.36
CA ILE A 3 -19.63 0.50 -4.08
C ILE A 3 -18.11 0.55 -4.24
N VAL A 4 -17.51 -0.31 -5.08
CA VAL A 4 -16.06 -0.28 -5.27
C VAL A 4 -15.66 1.03 -5.92
N LYS A 5 -16.32 1.41 -7.02
CA LYS A 5 -16.04 2.67 -7.71
C LYS A 5 -16.24 3.87 -6.77
N GLU A 6 -17.33 3.93 -6.03
CA GLU A 6 -17.61 5.04 -5.11
C GLU A 6 -16.56 5.16 -3.99
N MET A 7 -16.21 4.05 -3.35
CA MET A 7 -15.24 4.03 -2.25
C MET A 7 -13.82 4.35 -2.71
N THR A 8 -13.42 3.94 -3.92
CA THR A 8 -12.06 4.19 -4.42
C THR A 8 -11.79 5.65 -4.79
N HIS A 9 -12.80 6.53 -4.78
CA HIS A 9 -12.62 7.99 -4.88
C HIS A 9 -12.42 8.65 -3.50
N GLY A 10 -12.63 7.91 -2.41
CA GLY A 10 -12.45 8.39 -1.04
C GLY A 10 -10.99 8.35 -0.57
N PRO A 11 -10.73 8.82 0.67
CA PRO A 11 -9.43 8.64 1.31
C PRO A 11 -9.10 7.14 1.47
N TYR A 12 -7.80 6.85 1.46
CA TYR A 12 -7.32 5.48 1.52
C TYR A 12 -6.07 5.33 2.41
N ILE A 13 -5.71 4.09 2.71
CA ILE A 13 -4.37 3.75 3.17
C ILE A 13 -3.90 2.60 2.30
N ARG A 14 -2.75 2.79 1.64
CA ARG A 14 -2.05 1.72 0.94
C ARG A 14 -0.97 1.14 1.84
N TYR A 15 -1.11 -0.14 2.15
CA TYR A 15 -0.14 -0.90 2.93
C TYR A 15 0.76 -1.73 2.02
N GLU A 16 2.05 -1.74 2.33
CA GLU A 16 3.06 -2.64 1.80
C GLU A 16 3.03 -3.96 2.58
N LEU A 17 2.65 -5.04 1.90
CA LEU A 17 2.58 -6.38 2.48
C LEU A 17 3.91 -7.12 2.33
N GLY A 18 4.48 -7.07 1.13
CA GLY A 18 5.74 -7.71 0.80
C GLY A 18 6.95 -6.97 1.35
N LEU A 19 8.01 -7.71 1.68
CA LEU A 19 9.29 -7.15 2.08
C LEU A 19 10.37 -7.57 1.09
N GLN A 20 10.99 -6.61 0.41
CA GLN A 20 11.96 -6.89 -0.66
C GLN A 20 13.20 -7.67 -0.20
N ASN A 21 13.53 -7.64 1.09
CA ASN A 21 14.64 -8.41 1.65
C ASN A 21 14.29 -9.88 1.95
N LEU A 22 13.03 -10.28 1.80
CA LEU A 22 12.59 -11.66 1.95
C LEU A 22 12.38 -12.31 0.58
N VAL A 23 12.57 -13.62 0.51
CA VAL A 23 12.38 -14.42 -0.71
C VAL A 23 11.56 -15.68 -0.44
N GLY A 24 10.89 -16.17 -1.47
CA GLY A 24 10.15 -17.44 -1.44
C GLY A 24 9.11 -17.49 -0.32
N GLU A 25 9.13 -18.56 0.48
CA GLU A 25 8.14 -18.77 1.55
C GLU A 25 8.23 -17.74 2.68
N ALA A 26 9.41 -17.20 2.97
CA ALA A 26 9.55 -16.18 4.00
C ALA A 26 8.81 -14.89 3.61
N TYR A 27 8.96 -14.48 2.33
CA TYR A 27 8.22 -13.36 1.76
C TYR A 27 6.72 -13.58 1.85
N ARG A 28 6.26 -14.74 1.34
CA ARG A 28 4.84 -15.09 1.29
C ARG A 28 4.20 -15.15 2.68
N CYS A 29 4.89 -15.75 3.64
CA CYS A 29 4.42 -15.83 5.03
C CYS A 29 4.28 -14.44 5.65
N GLU A 30 5.22 -13.54 5.40
CA GLU A 30 5.18 -12.17 5.93
C GLU A 30 4.05 -11.35 5.30
N SER A 31 3.86 -11.42 3.98
CA SER A 31 2.74 -10.78 3.29
C SER A 31 1.39 -11.21 3.89
N LEU A 32 1.16 -12.53 3.99
CA LEU A 32 -0.05 -13.08 4.59
C LEU A 32 -0.22 -12.68 6.06
N ARG A 33 0.87 -12.61 6.82
CA ARG A 33 0.85 -12.17 8.23
C ARG A 33 0.39 -10.72 8.34
N ARG A 34 0.91 -9.82 7.51
CA ARG A 34 0.50 -8.41 7.48
C ARG A 34 -0.95 -8.26 7.03
N ALA A 35 -1.33 -8.89 5.92
CA ALA A 35 -2.69 -8.83 5.38
C ALA A 35 -3.72 -9.32 6.41
N ARG A 36 -3.43 -10.43 7.10
CA ARG A 36 -4.29 -10.97 8.16
C ARG A 36 -4.37 -10.05 9.37
N THR A 37 -3.27 -9.39 9.72
CA THR A 37 -3.24 -8.43 10.83
C THR A 37 -4.09 -7.19 10.51
N ILE A 38 -3.94 -6.62 9.31
CA ILE A 38 -4.75 -5.49 8.83
C ILE A 38 -6.23 -5.87 8.80
N TYR A 39 -6.57 -7.02 8.21
CA TYR A 39 -7.95 -7.53 8.19
C TYR A 39 -8.55 -7.60 9.60
N ARG A 40 -7.81 -8.14 10.58
CA ARG A 40 -8.28 -8.29 11.96
C ARG A 40 -8.53 -6.95 12.66
N SER A 41 -7.84 -5.89 12.25
CA SER A 41 -8.10 -4.54 12.76
C SER A 41 -9.36 -3.90 12.16
N ILE A 42 -9.85 -4.43 11.03
CA ILE A 42 -11.01 -3.89 10.32
C ILE A 42 -12.28 -4.68 10.64
N PHE A 43 -12.23 -6.01 10.73
CA PHE A 43 -13.43 -6.85 10.79
C PHE A 43 -13.62 -7.56 12.12
N GLU A 44 -14.76 -7.33 12.77
CA GLU A 44 -15.26 -8.14 13.88
C GLU A 44 -16.16 -9.28 13.39
N PRO A 45 -16.26 -10.43 14.09
CA PRO A 45 -17.03 -11.59 13.63
C PRO A 45 -18.48 -11.32 13.20
N GLU A 46 -19.16 -10.37 13.86
CA GLU A 46 -20.57 -10.03 13.62
C GLU A 46 -20.78 -8.85 12.68
N ASP A 47 -19.72 -8.27 12.13
CA ASP A 47 -19.82 -7.18 11.15
C ASP A 47 -20.58 -7.64 9.90
N ASN A 48 -21.39 -6.73 9.36
CA ASN A 48 -22.05 -6.94 8.07
C ASN A 48 -21.04 -6.65 6.95
N VAL A 49 -20.81 -7.63 6.08
CA VAL A 49 -19.82 -7.55 5.02
C VAL A 49 -20.47 -7.83 3.67
N ILE A 50 -20.24 -6.95 2.71
CA ILE A 50 -20.47 -7.26 1.30
C ILE A 50 -19.16 -7.81 0.75
N PHE A 51 -19.14 -9.12 0.52
CA PHE A 51 -18.08 -9.76 -0.25
C PHE A 51 -18.33 -9.49 -1.73
N ILE A 52 -17.34 -8.93 -2.42
CA ILE A 52 -17.42 -8.59 -3.84
C ILE A 52 -16.29 -9.32 -4.57
N HIS A 53 -16.62 -10.01 -5.65
CA HIS A 53 -15.65 -10.66 -6.54
C HIS A 53 -15.83 -10.11 -7.95
N ARG A 54 -14.73 -9.70 -8.58
CA ARG A 54 -14.70 -9.19 -9.96
C ARG A 54 -13.79 -10.05 -10.82
N THR A 55 -14.32 -10.55 -11.93
CA THR A 55 -13.55 -11.20 -13.00
C THR A 55 -13.77 -10.47 -14.30
N SER A 56 -12.68 -10.05 -14.92
CA SER A 56 -12.69 -9.47 -16.26
C SER A 56 -12.44 -10.56 -17.31
N TYR A 57 -13.18 -10.52 -18.41
CA TYR A 57 -13.12 -11.52 -19.47
C TYR A 57 -13.61 -10.92 -20.80
N TYR A 58 -13.17 -11.52 -21.90
CA TYR A 58 -13.66 -11.18 -23.23
C TYR A 58 -15.13 -11.57 -23.36
N ARG A 59 -15.97 -10.70 -23.92
CA ARG A 59 -17.41 -10.96 -24.11
C ARG A 59 -17.69 -12.19 -24.96
N CYS A 60 -16.77 -12.55 -25.85
CA CYS A 60 -16.85 -13.77 -26.65
C CYS A 60 -16.66 -15.05 -25.81
N ASP A 61 -15.99 -14.98 -24.66
CA ASP A 61 -15.78 -16.11 -23.75
C ASP A 61 -16.79 -16.12 -22.60
N ARG A 62 -17.96 -16.71 -22.85
CA ARG A 62 -19.03 -16.83 -21.84
C ARG A 62 -18.67 -17.75 -20.67
N GLN A 63 -17.62 -18.57 -20.76
CA GLN A 63 -17.25 -19.53 -19.72
C GLN A 63 -16.23 -18.95 -18.72
N ALA A 64 -15.37 -18.03 -19.15
CA ALA A 64 -14.36 -17.38 -18.31
C ALA A 64 -14.94 -16.64 -17.09
N GLY A 65 -16.17 -16.14 -17.20
CA GLY A 65 -16.87 -15.47 -16.11
C GLY A 65 -17.53 -16.40 -15.11
N LYS A 66 -17.03 -17.61 -14.80
CA LYS A 66 -17.61 -18.49 -13.75
C LYS A 66 -16.61 -18.74 -12.63
N VAL A 67 -16.90 -18.23 -11.43
CA VAL A 67 -16.08 -18.44 -10.23
C VAL A 67 -16.84 -19.23 -9.17
N ARG A 68 -16.18 -20.25 -8.60
CA ARG A 68 -16.75 -21.06 -7.52
C ARG A 68 -16.66 -20.32 -6.19
N LEU A 69 -17.53 -19.33 -5.97
CA LEU A 69 -17.52 -18.48 -4.78
C LEU A 69 -17.67 -19.25 -3.46
N LYS A 70 -18.40 -20.37 -3.47
CA LYS A 70 -18.72 -21.17 -2.26
C LYS A 70 -17.48 -21.54 -1.44
N ARG A 71 -16.32 -21.69 -2.08
CA ARG A 71 -15.07 -22.06 -1.41
C ARG A 71 -14.59 -21.01 -0.39
N PHE A 72 -14.99 -19.75 -0.54
CA PHE A 72 -14.60 -18.65 0.34
C PHE A 72 -15.47 -18.53 1.59
N PHE A 73 -16.51 -19.36 1.75
CA PHE A 73 -17.48 -19.25 2.85
C PHE A 73 -17.54 -20.55 3.66
N ARG A 74 -17.83 -20.42 4.96
CA ARG A 74 -18.02 -21.54 5.89
C ARG A 74 -19.44 -22.10 5.78
N ALA A 75 -20.44 -21.22 5.85
CA ALA A 75 -21.84 -21.59 5.67
C ALA A 75 -22.22 -21.76 4.19
N ARG A 76 -23.45 -22.24 3.99
CA ARG A 76 -24.10 -22.22 2.69
C ARG A 76 -24.18 -20.75 2.23
N LEU A 77 -23.71 -20.49 1.02
CA LEU A 77 -23.84 -19.17 0.40
C LEU A 77 -25.29 -18.70 0.46
N PRO A 78 -25.56 -17.49 0.98
CA PRO A 78 -26.87 -16.87 0.85
C PRO A 78 -27.11 -16.46 -0.61
N GLN A 79 -28.08 -15.59 -0.85
CA GLN A 79 -28.38 -15.09 -2.19
C GLN A 79 -27.18 -14.37 -2.80
N VAL A 80 -26.61 -14.95 -3.86
CA VAL A 80 -25.55 -14.32 -4.65
C VAL A 80 -26.21 -13.39 -5.66
N ARG A 81 -25.82 -12.11 -5.66
CA ARG A 81 -26.20 -11.16 -6.71
C ARG A 81 -25.07 -11.12 -7.73
N SER A 82 -25.42 -10.86 -8.99
CA SER A 82 -24.42 -10.68 -10.05
C SER A 82 -24.85 -9.60 -11.03
N ARG A 83 -23.87 -8.86 -11.57
CA ARG A 83 -24.06 -7.89 -12.65
C ARG A 83 -22.86 -7.86 -13.58
N ILE A 84 -23.04 -7.29 -14.77
CA ILE A 84 -21.97 -7.02 -15.72
C ILE A 84 -21.71 -5.52 -15.70
N LEU A 85 -20.44 -5.15 -15.59
CA LEU A 85 -19.92 -3.79 -15.60
C LEU A 85 -19.03 -3.62 -16.85
N PRO A 86 -18.80 -2.37 -17.32
CA PRO A 86 -17.69 -2.07 -18.21
C PRO A 86 -16.36 -2.62 -17.67
N TYR A 87 -15.38 -2.78 -18.55
CA TYR A 87 -14.07 -3.27 -18.13
C TYR A 87 -13.42 -2.27 -17.16
N GLU A 88 -13.01 -2.76 -16.00
CA GLU A 88 -12.61 -1.90 -14.87
C GLU A 88 -11.33 -1.08 -15.11
N PHE A 89 -10.52 -1.42 -16.13
CA PHE A 89 -9.28 -0.70 -16.46
C PHE A 89 -9.40 0.20 -17.67
N ASP A 90 -10.35 -0.09 -18.57
CA ASP A 90 -10.67 0.74 -19.72
C ASP A 90 -12.15 0.59 -20.05
N GLU A 91 -12.97 1.55 -19.61
CA GLU A 91 -14.41 1.50 -19.82
C GLU A 91 -14.79 1.64 -21.31
N LEU A 92 -13.87 2.07 -22.17
CA LEU A 92 -14.04 2.18 -23.62
C LEU A 92 -13.74 0.87 -24.35
N ASP A 93 -13.13 -0.11 -23.68
CA ASP A 93 -12.90 -1.44 -24.25
C ASP A 93 -14.25 -2.18 -24.31
N GLU A 94 -14.80 -2.25 -25.52
CA GLU A 94 -16.08 -2.91 -25.77
C GLU A 94 -15.95 -4.45 -25.80
N ASP A 95 -14.75 -4.98 -26.03
CA ASP A 95 -14.48 -6.41 -26.14
C ASP A 95 -14.38 -7.08 -24.77
N LEU A 96 -13.92 -6.33 -23.76
CA LEU A 96 -13.82 -6.78 -22.37
C LEU A 96 -15.04 -6.33 -21.55
N CYS A 97 -15.34 -7.12 -20.52
CA CYS A 97 -16.27 -6.71 -19.47
C CYS A 97 -15.88 -7.32 -18.14
N THR A 98 -16.34 -6.70 -17.06
CA THR A 98 -16.13 -7.19 -15.70
C THR A 98 -17.44 -7.76 -15.16
N ARG A 99 -17.45 -9.05 -14.80
CA ARG A 99 -18.56 -9.64 -14.05
C ARG A 99 -18.28 -9.48 -12.58
N GLU A 100 -19.22 -8.85 -11.90
CA GLU A 100 -19.21 -8.69 -10.46
C GLU A 100 -20.20 -9.66 -9.83
N TRP A 101 -19.76 -10.36 -8.79
CA TRP A 101 -20.63 -11.05 -7.86
C TRP A 101 -20.55 -10.40 -6.50
N SER A 102 -21.70 -10.27 -5.84
CA SER A 102 -21.77 -9.76 -4.49
C SER A 102 -22.59 -10.69 -3.58
N VAL A 103 -22.13 -10.84 -2.35
CA VAL A 103 -22.76 -11.66 -1.32
C VAL A 103 -22.70 -10.89 -0.01
N GLU A 104 -23.88 -10.65 0.59
CA GLU A 104 -24.01 -10.08 1.93
C GLU A 104 -23.90 -11.21 2.97
N VAL A 105 -22.94 -11.09 3.89
CA VAL A 105 -22.67 -12.09 4.93
C VAL A 105 -22.20 -11.43 6.23
N LYS A 106 -22.15 -12.22 7.31
CA LYS A 106 -21.34 -11.85 8.49
C LYS A 106 -19.87 -12.15 8.24
N ALA A 107 -18.96 -11.33 8.78
CA ALA A 107 -17.52 -11.53 8.61
C ALA A 107 -17.04 -12.94 9.03
N LYS A 108 -17.61 -13.51 10.10
CA LYS A 108 -17.31 -14.87 10.58
C LYS A 108 -17.58 -15.98 9.55
N GLU A 109 -18.49 -15.73 8.61
CA GLU A 109 -18.84 -16.69 7.55
C GLU A 109 -17.77 -16.76 6.45
N ILE A 110 -16.89 -15.77 6.37
CA ILE A 110 -15.81 -15.74 5.39
C ILE A 110 -14.65 -16.61 5.88
N ARG A 111 -14.13 -17.48 5.01
CA ARG A 111 -12.91 -18.26 5.22
C ARG A 111 -11.68 -17.39 4.96
N VAL A 112 -11.49 -16.36 5.79
CA VAL A 112 -10.46 -15.32 5.58
C VAL A 112 -9.06 -15.88 5.34
N PRO A 113 -8.54 -16.87 6.11
CA PRO A 113 -7.21 -17.42 5.82
C PRO A 113 -7.11 -18.01 4.40
N TYR A 114 -8.13 -18.73 3.96
CA TYR A 114 -8.19 -19.30 2.61
C TYR A 114 -8.34 -18.21 1.54
N LEU A 115 -9.09 -17.15 1.84
CA LEU A 115 -9.27 -16.01 0.93
C LEU A 115 -7.96 -15.28 0.69
N LEU A 116 -7.25 -14.88 1.76
CA LEU A 116 -5.99 -14.16 1.67
C LEU A 116 -4.92 -15.02 0.97
N GLU A 117 -4.84 -16.30 1.33
CA GLU A 117 -3.95 -17.25 0.65
C GLU A 117 -4.29 -17.41 -0.84
N ALA A 118 -5.58 -17.37 -1.21
CA ALA A 118 -5.96 -17.45 -2.61
C ALA A 118 -5.59 -16.21 -3.42
N ILE A 119 -5.60 -15.02 -2.80
CA ILE A 119 -5.14 -13.78 -3.44
C ILE A 119 -3.63 -13.84 -3.62
N GLU A 120 -2.88 -14.03 -2.52
CA GLU A 120 -1.43 -14.16 -2.49
C GLU A 120 -0.89 -15.13 -3.55
N ASN A 121 -1.46 -16.32 -3.63
CA ASN A 121 -0.99 -17.37 -4.53
C ASN A 121 -1.19 -17.08 -6.03
N THR A 122 -1.96 -16.05 -6.39
CA THR A 122 -2.24 -15.68 -7.78
C THR A 122 -0.94 -15.37 -8.52
N ASP A 123 -0.02 -14.67 -7.88
CA ASP A 123 1.25 -14.23 -8.47
C ASP A 123 2.34 -15.30 -8.40
N PHE A 124 2.14 -16.32 -7.56
CA PHE A 124 3.04 -17.48 -7.43
C PHE A 124 2.59 -18.70 -8.25
N MET A 125 1.56 -18.57 -9.10
CA MET A 125 0.96 -19.68 -9.86
C MET A 125 0.58 -20.88 -8.98
N ARG A 126 0.14 -20.61 -7.74
CA ARG A 126 -0.21 -21.62 -6.74
C ARG A 126 -1.72 -21.79 -6.59
N LYS A 127 -2.11 -22.91 -5.96
CA LYS A 127 -3.49 -23.13 -5.53
C LYS A 127 -3.57 -23.05 -4.00
N PRO A 128 -4.67 -22.53 -3.43
CA PRO A 128 -5.82 -21.96 -4.14
C PRO A 128 -5.48 -20.63 -4.83
N ALA A 129 -6.19 -20.28 -5.91
CA ALA A 129 -6.07 -18.98 -6.59
C ALA A 129 -7.41 -18.25 -6.53
N SER A 130 -7.41 -16.92 -6.40
CA SER A 130 -8.61 -16.08 -6.21
C SER A 130 -9.55 -16.13 -7.43
N GLY A 131 -8.99 -16.23 -8.63
CA GLY A 131 -9.73 -16.24 -9.91
C GLY A 131 -10.31 -14.88 -10.29
N GLY A 132 -9.83 -13.81 -9.67
CA GLY A 132 -10.28 -12.44 -9.87
C GLY A 132 -9.98 -11.56 -8.66
N ARG A 133 -10.37 -10.29 -8.75
CA ARG A 133 -10.18 -9.30 -7.67
C ARG A 133 -11.25 -9.50 -6.61
N ILE A 134 -10.86 -9.44 -5.34
CA ILE A 134 -11.78 -9.57 -4.20
C ILE A 134 -11.74 -8.28 -3.39
N TYR A 135 -12.93 -7.78 -3.06
CA TYR A 135 -13.12 -6.64 -2.17
C TYR A 135 -14.04 -7.06 -1.03
N LEU A 136 -13.73 -6.62 0.19
CA LEU A 136 -14.55 -6.85 1.37
C LEU A 136 -14.99 -5.49 1.90
N TYR A 137 -16.27 -5.16 1.72
CA TYR A 137 -16.83 -3.93 2.25
C TYR A 137 -17.48 -4.19 3.60
N ASN A 138 -16.87 -3.67 4.68
CA ASN A 138 -17.44 -3.66 6.02
C ASN A 138 -18.50 -2.55 6.11
N GLN A 139 -19.78 -2.91 6.02
CA GLN A 139 -20.89 -1.96 6.11
C GLN A 139 -21.04 -1.37 7.51
N THR A 140 -20.66 -2.11 8.55
CA THR A 140 -20.75 -1.63 9.93
C THR A 140 -19.83 -0.44 10.18
N LYS A 141 -18.65 -0.45 9.56
CA LYS A 141 -17.58 0.53 9.80
C LYS A 141 -17.30 1.45 8.61
N ASP A 142 -18.01 1.26 7.50
CA ASP A 142 -17.78 1.93 6.23
C ASP A 142 -16.32 1.83 5.75
N ILE A 143 -15.79 0.60 5.68
CA ILE A 143 -14.40 0.34 5.26
C ILE A 143 -14.38 -0.69 4.13
N LEU A 144 -13.76 -0.35 3.00
CA LEU A 144 -13.48 -1.26 1.91
C LEU A 144 -12.05 -1.79 2.03
N PHE A 145 -11.89 -3.10 2.21
CA PHE A 145 -10.61 -3.78 2.22
C PHE A 145 -10.35 -4.47 0.87
N HIS A 146 -9.18 -4.23 0.29
CA HIS A 146 -8.74 -4.82 -0.97
C HIS A 146 -7.26 -5.22 -0.91
N MET A 147 -6.98 -6.50 -0.71
CA MET A 147 -5.67 -7.08 -1.04
C MET A 147 -5.68 -7.38 -2.53
N TYR A 148 -4.82 -6.71 -3.31
CA TYR A 148 -4.79 -6.90 -4.77
C TYR A 148 -3.80 -7.98 -5.19
N ASP A 149 -2.67 -8.09 -4.51
CA ASP A 149 -1.65 -9.12 -4.72
C ASP A 149 -0.77 -9.31 -3.45
N ASP A 150 0.38 -9.95 -3.61
CA ASP A 150 1.38 -10.22 -2.57
C ASP A 150 2.19 -8.97 -2.16
N ARG A 151 2.11 -7.89 -2.93
CA ARG A 151 2.85 -6.64 -2.69
C ARG A 151 2.07 -5.69 -1.81
N GLY A 152 0.75 -5.62 -1.94
CA GLY A 152 0.00 -4.58 -1.24
C GLY A 152 -1.49 -4.81 -0.99
N CYS A 153 -1.99 -3.97 -0.07
CA CYS A 153 -3.39 -3.94 0.33
C CYS A 153 -3.85 -2.50 0.51
N ASP A 154 -4.97 -2.17 -0.13
CA ASP A 154 -5.63 -0.88 -0.02
C ASP A 154 -6.83 -0.97 0.92
N VAL A 155 -6.98 0.05 1.75
CA VAL A 155 -8.11 0.21 2.67
C VAL A 155 -8.72 1.58 2.42
N PHE A 156 -10.00 1.64 2.04
CA PHE A 156 -10.72 2.86 1.74
C PHE A 156 -11.84 3.09 2.76
N SER A 157 -12.23 4.34 2.96
CA SER A 157 -13.44 4.73 3.70
C SER A 157 -14.02 6.01 3.10
N SER A 158 -15.32 6.25 3.23
CA SER A 158 -15.86 7.58 2.92
C SER A 158 -15.52 8.61 4.01
N ASP A 159 -15.23 8.15 5.23
CA ASP A 159 -14.80 8.98 6.35
C ASP A 159 -13.33 8.72 6.71
N LYS A 160 -12.49 9.77 6.62
CA LYS A 160 -11.09 9.70 7.03
C LYS A 160 -10.92 9.34 8.51
N ASN A 161 -11.88 9.65 9.38
CA ASN A 161 -11.78 9.32 10.80
C ASN A 161 -11.80 7.81 11.04
N SER A 162 -12.52 7.05 10.20
CA SER A 162 -12.52 5.58 10.23
C SER A 162 -11.14 4.99 9.90
N LEU A 163 -10.30 5.73 9.17
CA LEU A 163 -8.95 5.31 8.79
C LEU A 163 -7.88 5.66 9.83
N LEU A 164 -8.12 6.67 10.69
CA LEU A 164 -7.13 7.13 11.67
C LEU A 164 -6.65 6.04 12.63
N PRO A 165 -7.51 5.18 13.22
CA PRO A 165 -7.04 4.08 14.06
C PRO A 165 -6.11 3.13 13.32
N LEU A 166 -6.43 2.81 12.05
CA LEU A 166 -5.64 1.92 11.20
C LEU A 166 -4.31 2.56 10.80
N TYR A 167 -4.32 3.86 10.51
CA TYR A 167 -3.12 4.64 10.23
C TYR A 167 -2.14 4.56 11.41
N HIS A 168 -2.61 4.81 12.63
CA HIS A 168 -1.76 4.80 13.81
C HIS A 168 -1.25 3.39 14.15
N LEU A 169 -2.12 2.39 14.07
CA LEU A 169 -1.79 1.01 14.42
C LEU A 169 -0.78 0.38 13.45
N HIS A 170 -0.95 0.64 12.15
CA HIS A 170 -0.17 -0.01 11.07
C HIS A 170 0.74 0.98 10.33
N ARG A 171 1.11 2.11 10.94
CA ARG A 171 1.84 3.22 10.28
C ARG A 171 3.12 2.77 9.59
N LYS A 172 3.82 1.81 10.21
CA LYS A 172 5.06 1.21 9.69
C LYS A 172 4.88 0.44 8.39
N TRP A 173 3.68 -0.02 8.09
CA TRP A 173 3.38 -0.77 6.88
C TRP A 173 2.78 0.09 5.78
N ILE A 174 2.55 1.40 6.01
CA ILE A 174 2.11 2.30 4.94
C ILE A 174 3.20 2.35 3.87
N LEU A 175 2.81 2.17 2.61
CA LEU A 175 3.73 2.23 1.48
C LEU A 175 4.33 3.63 1.40
N ASP A 176 5.66 3.72 1.56
CA ASP A 176 6.36 5.00 1.64
C ASP A 176 6.17 5.87 0.37
N TYR A 177 5.96 5.24 -0.79
CA TYR A 177 5.61 5.92 -2.03
C TYR A 177 4.37 6.82 -1.90
N ASN A 178 3.32 6.33 -1.22
CA ASN A 178 2.07 7.06 -1.01
C ASN A 178 2.02 7.79 0.33
N ARG A 179 3.05 7.66 1.19
CA ARG A 179 3.02 8.17 2.57
C ARG A 179 2.78 9.67 2.64
N TYR A 180 3.46 10.46 1.81
CA TYR A 180 3.29 11.91 1.82
C TYR A 180 1.85 12.34 1.50
N GLU A 181 1.22 11.69 0.52
CA GLU A 181 -0.18 11.93 0.14
C GLU A 181 -1.13 11.52 1.27
N ILE A 182 -0.94 10.31 1.83
CA ILE A 182 -1.75 9.75 2.92
C ILE A 182 -1.69 10.61 4.17
N ASP A 183 -0.48 11.02 4.56
CA ASP A 183 -0.24 11.97 5.66
C ASP A 183 -1.03 13.27 5.43
N GLY A 184 -0.96 13.81 4.21
CA GLY A 184 -1.64 15.03 3.78
C GLY A 184 -3.15 15.01 4.02
N PHE A 185 -3.89 14.08 3.40
CA PHE A 185 -5.36 14.09 3.54
C PHE A 185 -5.87 13.59 4.90
N LEU A 186 -5.09 12.77 5.62
CA LEU A 186 -5.42 12.38 7.00
C LEU A 186 -5.08 13.48 8.02
N GLY A 187 -4.31 14.51 7.64
CA GLY A 187 -3.86 15.55 8.56
C GLY A 187 -2.88 15.02 9.61
N LYS A 188 -2.04 14.05 9.24
CA LYS A 188 -1.05 13.40 10.12
C LYS A 188 0.34 13.49 9.52
N GLY A 189 1.36 13.17 10.31
CA GLY A 189 2.74 13.10 9.85
C GLY A 189 3.22 14.36 9.12
N LEU A 190 3.46 14.25 7.82
CA LEU A 190 3.92 15.35 6.96
C LEU A 190 2.83 16.35 6.52
N ALA A 191 1.60 16.24 7.02
CA ALA A 191 0.53 17.19 6.71
C ALA A 191 0.95 18.66 6.89
N GLY A 192 0.70 19.48 5.87
CA GLY A 192 1.03 20.91 5.87
C GLY A 192 2.48 21.24 5.49
N ILE A 193 3.35 20.25 5.35
CA ILE A 193 4.71 20.44 4.81
C ILE A 193 4.62 20.38 3.29
N ILE A 194 5.10 21.43 2.61
CA ILE A 194 4.92 21.59 1.17
C ILE A 194 6.28 21.68 0.48
N GLU A 195 6.47 20.89 -0.58
CA GLU A 195 7.52 21.10 -1.58
C GLU A 195 7.09 22.19 -2.57
N THR A 196 7.86 23.27 -2.65
CA THR A 196 7.69 24.30 -3.66
C THR A 196 8.15 23.81 -5.03
N GLY A 197 7.65 24.42 -6.11
CA GLY A 197 8.07 24.06 -7.47
C GLY A 197 9.58 24.21 -7.71
N GLU A 198 10.22 25.19 -7.07
CA GLU A 198 11.67 25.38 -7.17
C GLU A 198 12.45 24.31 -6.37
N GLU A 199 11.99 23.94 -5.17
CA GLU A 199 12.55 22.81 -4.41
C GLU A 199 12.47 21.51 -5.21
N GLN A 200 11.30 21.21 -5.80
CA GLN A 200 11.09 20.04 -6.64
C GLN A 200 12.05 19.99 -7.83
N LYS A 201 12.14 21.11 -8.57
CA LYS A 201 13.01 21.23 -9.74
C LYS A 201 14.47 21.01 -9.38
N ASN A 202 14.92 21.62 -8.27
CA ASN A 202 16.29 21.49 -7.80
C ASN A 202 16.61 20.07 -7.33
N ARG A 203 15.68 19.43 -6.60
CA ARG A 203 15.81 18.04 -6.16
C ARG A 203 15.89 17.07 -7.34
N ARG A 204 15.00 17.17 -8.32
CA ARG A 204 15.03 16.34 -9.54
C ARG A 204 16.32 16.51 -10.32
N LYS A 205 16.73 17.77 -10.56
CA LYS A 205 17.98 18.08 -11.24
C LYS A 205 19.21 17.53 -10.50
N TYR A 206 19.21 17.56 -9.17
CA TYR A 206 20.27 16.95 -8.36
C TYR A 206 20.28 15.42 -8.53
N ASN A 207 19.11 14.78 -8.45
CA ASN A 207 18.98 13.32 -8.63
C ASN A 207 19.44 12.87 -10.01
N ASP A 208 19.00 13.55 -11.08
CA ASP A 208 19.33 13.20 -12.46
C ASP A 208 20.84 13.29 -12.71
N ARG A 209 21.47 14.37 -12.23
CA ARG A 209 22.93 14.54 -12.31
C ARG A 209 23.64 13.44 -11.57
N LYS A 210 23.26 13.19 -10.31
CA LYS A 210 23.91 12.18 -9.48
C LYS A 210 23.73 10.77 -10.03
N ALA A 211 22.55 10.43 -10.54
CA ALA A 211 22.29 9.14 -11.18
C ALA A 211 23.12 8.95 -12.46
N ALA A 212 23.29 10.01 -13.27
CA ALA A 212 24.15 9.99 -14.44
C ALA A 212 25.63 9.79 -14.07
N ASP A 213 26.12 10.50 -13.04
CA ASP A 213 27.49 10.40 -12.55
C ASP A 213 27.84 8.99 -12.03
N LEU A 214 26.84 8.29 -11.45
CA LEU A 214 27.00 6.91 -10.96
C LEU A 214 27.02 5.86 -12.10
N GLY A 215 26.68 6.23 -13.33
CA GLY A 215 26.68 5.33 -14.49
C GLY A 215 25.68 4.17 -14.41
N ILE A 216 24.71 4.21 -13.48
CA ILE A 216 23.74 3.14 -13.29
C ILE A 216 22.68 3.18 -14.37
N ASN A 217 22.50 2.07 -15.07
CA ASN A 217 21.45 1.93 -16.04
C ASN A 217 20.10 1.70 -15.35
N LEU A 218 19.30 2.76 -15.24
CA LEU A 218 17.96 2.71 -14.65
C LEU A 218 16.96 1.85 -15.44
N ARG A 219 17.31 1.40 -16.65
CA ARG A 219 16.50 0.48 -17.48
C ARG A 219 16.83 -1.01 -17.24
N ARG A 220 17.76 -1.31 -16.34
CA ARG A 220 18.14 -2.68 -15.92
C ARG A 220 17.94 -2.84 -14.42
N ALA A 221 18.31 -4.00 -13.87
CA ALA A 221 18.35 -4.22 -12.42
C ALA A 221 19.22 -3.15 -11.75
N ASN A 222 18.58 -2.33 -10.92
CA ASN A 222 19.15 -1.15 -10.28
C ASN A 222 18.78 -1.10 -8.79
N ILE A 223 18.60 -2.26 -8.17
CA ILE A 223 18.32 -2.35 -6.74
C ILE A 223 19.61 -1.98 -6.01
N CYS A 224 19.55 -0.91 -5.22
CA CYS A 224 20.69 -0.35 -4.50
C CYS A 224 20.36 -0.23 -3.02
N HIS A 225 21.38 -0.26 -2.16
CA HIS A 225 21.24 0.17 -0.79
C HIS A 225 21.38 1.69 -0.73
N ILE A 226 20.25 2.40 -0.65
CA ILE A 226 20.19 3.85 -0.70
C ILE A 226 20.21 4.38 0.73
N THR A 227 21.14 5.29 1.02
CA THR A 227 21.27 5.94 2.33
C THR A 227 21.00 7.43 2.20
N HIS A 228 20.11 7.96 3.03
CA HIS A 228 19.75 9.38 3.13
C HIS A 228 20.39 9.99 4.37
N TYR A 229 20.87 11.23 4.26
CA TYR A 229 21.61 11.91 5.33
C TYR A 229 20.85 13.12 5.85
N PHE A 230 20.87 13.31 7.17
CA PHE A 230 20.16 14.40 7.83
C PHE A 230 21.02 15.07 8.89
N LYS A 231 20.77 16.35 9.09
CA LYS A 231 21.23 17.11 10.24
C LYS A 231 20.02 17.74 10.93
N ILE A 232 19.73 17.28 12.13
CA ILE A 232 18.52 17.61 12.90
C ILE A 232 18.93 18.30 14.19
N PRO A 233 18.38 19.49 14.54
CA PRO A 233 18.60 20.10 15.85
C PRO A 233 18.26 19.13 16.98
N SER A 234 19.04 19.13 18.06
CA SER A 234 18.86 18.19 19.18
C SER A 234 17.43 18.19 19.75
N ILE A 235 16.75 19.34 19.74
CA ILE A 235 15.37 19.50 20.21
C ILE A 235 14.34 18.66 19.41
N HIS A 236 14.67 18.35 18.16
CA HIS A 236 13.82 17.61 17.22
C HIS A 236 14.29 16.17 17.00
N ALA A 237 15.48 15.80 17.50
CA ALA A 237 16.14 14.54 17.19
C ALA A 237 15.28 13.31 17.52
N ASP A 238 14.73 13.25 18.72
CA ASP A 238 13.94 12.08 19.17
C ASP A 238 12.63 11.95 18.39
N LYS A 239 11.96 13.07 18.11
CA LYS A 239 10.72 13.09 17.30
C LYS A 239 10.97 12.70 15.85
N PHE A 240 12.09 13.16 15.28
CA PHE A 240 12.52 12.77 13.94
C PHE A 240 12.79 11.27 13.88
N GLU A 241 13.57 10.73 14.82
CA GLU A 241 13.92 9.32 14.91
C GLU A 241 12.67 8.43 15.06
N GLU A 242 11.76 8.81 15.98
CA GLU A 242 10.47 8.14 16.15
C GLU A 242 9.68 8.13 14.83
N GLU A 243 9.55 9.27 14.16
CA GLU A 243 8.73 9.36 12.96
C GLU A 243 9.32 8.60 11.76
N ILE A 244 10.64 8.64 11.55
CA ILE A 244 11.29 7.84 10.50
C ILE A 244 11.20 6.34 10.81
N SER A 245 11.26 5.94 12.09
CA SER A 245 11.13 4.53 12.49
C SER A 245 9.75 3.91 12.16
N LEU A 246 8.76 4.76 11.89
CA LEU A 246 7.40 4.42 11.44
C LEU A 246 7.28 4.39 9.90
N THR A 247 8.41 4.47 9.19
CA THR A 247 8.53 4.21 7.74
C THR A 247 9.17 2.82 7.50
N SER A 248 9.39 2.45 6.24
CA SER A 248 10.16 1.24 5.91
C SER A 248 11.69 1.46 5.97
N PHE A 249 12.15 2.69 6.20
CA PHE A 249 13.57 3.03 6.28
C PHE A 249 14.17 2.62 7.63
N THR A 250 15.42 2.14 7.61
CA THR A 250 16.21 1.93 8.81
C THR A 250 16.90 3.23 9.19
N VAL A 251 16.51 3.83 10.32
CA VAL A 251 17.12 5.06 10.85
C VAL A 251 18.25 4.73 11.82
N GLN A 252 19.33 5.50 11.78
CA GLN A 252 20.45 5.39 12.71
C GLN A 252 20.96 6.79 13.10
N ARG A 253 21.24 6.96 14.39
CA ARG A 253 21.94 8.12 14.94
C ARG A 253 23.44 7.93 14.80
N ILE A 254 24.13 8.83 14.10
CA ILE A 254 25.56 8.70 13.78
C ILE A 254 26.43 9.53 14.73
N LEU A 255 26.10 10.80 14.88
CA LEU A 255 26.84 11.76 15.71
C LEU A 255 25.85 12.61 16.50
N SER A 256 26.17 12.92 17.75
CA SER A 256 25.41 13.83 18.60
C SER A 256 26.34 14.88 19.17
N THR A 257 26.01 16.14 18.95
CA THR A 257 26.57 17.30 19.65
C THR A 257 25.47 17.94 20.48
N ASP A 258 25.81 18.93 21.31
CA ASP A 258 24.82 19.60 22.16
C ASP A 258 23.66 20.19 21.33
N ASP A 259 23.97 20.80 20.18
CA ASP A 259 22.98 21.50 19.35
C ASP A 259 22.37 20.68 18.19
N GLN A 260 23.04 19.60 17.76
CA GLN A 260 22.68 18.91 16.52
C GLN A 260 23.00 17.42 16.55
N VAL A 261 22.15 16.65 15.87
CA VAL A 261 22.29 15.22 15.69
C VAL A 261 22.30 14.89 14.20
N THR A 262 23.25 14.05 13.79
CA THR A 262 23.34 13.54 12.41
C THR A 262 22.69 12.18 12.35
N PHE A 263 21.78 12.00 11.38
CA PHE A 263 21.09 10.73 11.14
C PHE A 263 21.35 10.21 9.74
N THR A 264 21.31 8.89 9.60
CA THR A 264 21.09 8.21 8.33
C THR A 264 19.73 7.52 8.33
N ALA A 265 19.09 7.46 7.16
CA ALA A 265 17.92 6.63 6.92
C ALA A 265 18.16 5.82 5.64
N ALA A 266 18.12 4.48 5.73
CA ALA A 266 18.51 3.63 4.61
C ALA A 266 17.43 2.61 4.23
N LYS A 267 17.31 2.32 2.93
CA LYS A 267 16.43 1.30 2.36
C LYS A 267 17.07 0.67 1.14
N THR A 268 16.85 -0.62 0.94
CA THR A 268 17.22 -1.31 -0.30
C THR A 268 16.03 -1.25 -1.26
N GLU A 269 16.21 -0.61 -2.41
CA GLU A 269 15.15 -0.45 -3.41
C GLU A 269 15.74 -0.09 -4.79
N ALA A 270 14.92 -0.18 -5.84
CA ALA A 270 15.29 0.27 -7.18
C ALA A 270 15.62 1.77 -7.22
N LEU A 271 16.79 2.13 -7.75
CA LEU A 271 17.23 3.52 -7.90
C LEU A 271 16.28 4.36 -8.79
N ALA A 272 15.51 3.71 -9.68
CA ALA A 272 14.46 4.37 -10.46
C ALA A 272 13.38 5.05 -9.59
N LEU A 273 13.28 4.66 -8.32
CA LEU A 273 12.34 5.22 -7.37
C LEU A 273 12.94 6.34 -6.49
N ILE A 274 14.15 6.82 -6.79
CA ILE A 274 14.84 7.85 -5.98
C ILE A 274 14.06 9.17 -5.89
N ASP A 275 13.23 9.52 -6.88
CA ASP A 275 12.46 10.77 -6.86
C ASP A 275 11.50 10.80 -5.67
N TYR A 276 10.70 9.75 -5.46
CA TYR A 276 9.77 9.72 -4.32
C TYR A 276 10.53 9.66 -3.00
N GLN A 277 11.62 8.88 -2.91
CA GLN A 277 12.38 8.75 -1.67
C GLN A 277 12.98 10.09 -1.26
N THR A 278 13.66 10.76 -2.18
CA THR A 278 14.25 12.09 -1.91
C THR A 278 13.19 13.14 -1.63
N HIS A 279 12.02 13.07 -2.28
CA HIS A 279 10.89 13.92 -1.95
C HIS A 279 10.47 13.71 -0.49
N LEU A 280 10.15 12.47 -0.10
CA LEU A 280 9.74 12.12 1.26
C LEU A 280 10.79 12.54 2.30
N MET A 281 12.06 12.23 2.06
CA MET A 281 13.17 12.58 2.95
C MET A 281 13.39 14.09 3.03
N SER A 282 13.24 14.83 1.93
CA SER A 282 13.30 16.29 1.96
C SER A 282 12.18 16.90 2.79
N MET A 283 10.98 16.31 2.80
CA MET A 283 9.85 16.78 3.61
C MET A 283 10.07 16.53 5.10
N TYR A 284 10.64 15.37 5.48
CA TYR A 284 11.09 15.14 6.85
C TYR A 284 12.20 16.10 7.26
N GLY A 285 13.15 16.35 6.35
CA GLY A 285 14.18 17.38 6.53
C GLY A 285 13.55 18.73 6.82
N LYS A 286 12.62 19.20 5.99
CA LYS A 286 11.93 20.49 6.16
C LYS A 286 11.13 20.57 7.47
N LYS A 287 10.53 19.46 7.91
CA LYS A 287 9.74 19.40 9.14
C LYS A 287 10.60 19.50 10.40
N TYR A 288 11.80 18.91 10.40
CA TYR A 288 12.58 18.71 11.63
C TYR A 288 13.96 19.34 11.63
N GLY A 289 14.54 19.69 10.48
CA GLY A 289 15.92 20.18 10.37
C GLY A 289 16.36 20.33 8.92
N SER A 290 17.30 19.50 8.48
CA SER A 290 17.82 19.54 7.11
C SER A 290 18.09 18.15 6.54
N TYR A 291 17.80 18.01 5.25
CA TYR A 291 18.11 16.84 4.43
C TYR A 291 19.34 17.15 3.56
N ASN A 292 20.38 16.33 3.69
CA ASN A 292 21.72 16.59 3.14
C ASN A 292 22.04 15.74 1.90
N GLY A 293 21.03 15.09 1.32
CA GLY A 293 21.19 14.27 0.12
C GLY A 293 21.24 12.77 0.42
N TRP A 294 21.61 11.99 -0.59
CA TRP A 294 21.62 10.52 -0.54
C TRP A 294 22.89 9.95 -1.16
N SER A 295 23.20 8.69 -0.89
CA SER A 295 24.25 7.92 -1.54
C SER A 295 23.77 6.49 -1.79
N ILE A 296 24.55 5.74 -2.56
CA ILE A 296 24.38 4.30 -2.70
C ILE A 296 25.65 3.59 -2.24
N LEU A 297 25.47 2.42 -1.65
CA LEU A 297 26.51 1.42 -1.42
C LEU A 297 26.28 0.22 -2.34
#